data_AF-A0A846T0Y5-F1
#
_entry.id   AF-A0A846T0Y5-F1
#
_cell.length_a   1.000
_cell.length_b   1.000
_cell.length_c   1.000
_cell.angle_alpha   90.00
_cell.angle_beta   90.00
_cell.angle_gamma   90.00
#
_symmetry.space_group_name_H-M   'P 1'
#
loop_
_entity.id
_entity.type
_entity.pdbx_description
1 polymer ?
#
loop_
_entity_poly.entity_id
_entity_poly.type
_entity_poly.pdbx_seq_one_letter_code
_entity_poly.pdbx_strand_id
1 'polypeptide(L)' 'MVLPMMMHSPGRLFPYHVVFQFVILLAFLAVLWWLVRGSGKLRRVESAREVLDRRFASGELSRKEYLQMRRTLEE' A
#
# COMPACT_ATOMS: atom_id res chain seq x y z
N MET A 1 48.06 23.17 -40.92
CA MET A 1 47.97 21.73 -40.60
C MET A 1 46.91 21.55 -39.55
N VAL A 2 45.89 20.73 -39.84
CA VAL A 2 44.66 20.57 -39.05
C VAL A 2 44.87 19.55 -37.93
N LEU A 3 44.34 19.83 -36.73
CA LEU A 3 44.38 18.98 -35.54
C LEU A 3 43.74 17.60 -35.76
N PRO A 4 44.18 16.55 -35.05
CA PRO A 4 43.29 15.47 -34.64
C PRO A 4 42.73 15.74 -33.24
N MET A 5 41.41 15.91 -33.17
CA MET A 5 40.65 15.90 -31.92
C MET A 5 40.82 14.55 -31.22
N MET A 6 41.42 14.57 -30.03
CA MET A 6 41.50 13.40 -29.16
C MET A 6 40.10 13.06 -28.62
N MET A 7 39.59 11.96 -29.16
CA MET A 7 38.36 11.27 -28.82
C MET A 7 38.38 10.89 -27.32
N HIS A 8 37.57 11.56 -26.51
CA HIS A 8 37.30 11.11 -25.15
C HIS A 8 36.45 9.85 -25.24
N SER A 9 37.02 8.69 -24.91
CA SER A 9 36.25 7.47 -24.61
C SER A 9 35.69 7.61 -23.20
N PRO A 10 34.36 7.77 -22.99
CA PRO A 10 33.81 7.68 -21.66
C PRO A 10 33.91 6.22 -21.20
N GLY A 11 34.83 5.99 -20.26
CA GLY A 11 35.09 4.70 -19.65
C GLY A 11 33.81 4.08 -19.08
N ARG A 12 33.53 2.87 -19.53
CA ARG A 12 32.37 2.01 -19.26
C ARG A 12 32.40 1.42 -17.83
N LEU A 13 32.77 2.21 -16.83
CA LEU A 13 33.02 1.77 -15.44
C LEU A 13 31.87 2.06 -14.48
N PHE A 14 30.71 2.43 -15.01
CA PHE A 14 29.56 2.85 -14.22
C PHE A 14 28.34 1.91 -14.20
N PRO A 15 28.40 0.57 -14.40
CA PRO A 15 27.19 -0.25 -14.24
C PRO A 15 26.82 -0.51 -12.78
N TYR A 16 27.80 -0.51 -11.85
CA TYR A 16 27.56 -0.93 -10.46
C TYR A 16 26.63 0.01 -9.69
N HIS A 17 26.80 1.33 -9.86
CA HIS A 17 25.94 2.30 -9.19
C HIS A 17 24.49 2.22 -9.68
N VAL A 18 24.30 1.98 -10.97
CA VAL A 18 22.97 1.79 -11.59
C VAL A 18 22.30 0.55 -11.01
N VAL A 19 22.99 -0.59 -11.02
CA VAL A 19 22.45 -1.85 -10.48
C VAL A 19 22.13 -1.72 -8.98
N PHE A 20 23.02 -1.12 -8.20
CA PHE A 20 22.80 -0.87 -6.78
C PHE A 20 21.56 -0.01 -6.52
N GLN A 21 21.37 1.04 -7.30
CA GLN A 21 20.21 1.92 -7.20
C GLN A 21 18.90 1.19 -7.58
N PHE A 22 18.93 0.33 -8.60
CA PHE A 22 17.78 -0.50 -8.97
C PHE A 22 17.42 -1.52 -7.87
N VAL A 23 18.41 -2.12 -7.21
CA VAL A 23 18.17 -3.06 -6.09
C VAL A 23 17.49 -2.35 -4.92
N ILE A 24 17.97 -1.15 -4.55
CA ILE A 24 17.35 -0.35 -3.49
C ILE A 24 15.92 0.05 -3.87
N LEU A 25 15.70 0.46 -5.13
CA LEU A 25 14.38 0.84 -5.62
C LEU A 25 13.39 -0.34 -5.54
N LEU A 26 13.82 -1.53 -5.98
CA LEU A 26 13.00 -2.74 -5.91
C LEU A 26 12.71 -3.16 -4.47
N ALA A 27 13.70 -3.09 -3.58
CA ALA A 27 13.50 -3.36 -2.16
C ALA A 27 12.51 -2.37 -1.53
N PHE A 28 12.63 -1.08 -1.85
CA PHE A 28 11.70 -0.05 -1.39
C PHE A 28 10.28 -0.30 -1.89
N LEU A 29 10.12 -0.61 -3.18
CA LEU A 29 8.82 -0.98 -3.76
C LEU A 29 8.23 -2.24 -3.13
N ALA A 30 9.06 -3.25 -2.83
CA ALA A 30 8.63 -4.47 -2.16
C ALA A 30 8.14 -4.18 -0.73
N VAL A 31 8.83 -3.32 0.01
CA VAL A 31 8.41 -2.87 1.35
C VAL A 31 7.11 -2.07 1.26
N LEU A 32 6.99 -1.14 0.32
CA LEU A 32 5.75 -0.39 0.11
C LEU A 32 4.58 -1.32 -0.26
N TRP A 33 4.80 -2.27 -1.16
CA TRP A 33 3.78 -3.25 -1.56
C TRP A 33 3.39 -4.16 -0.39
N TRP A 34 4.37 -4.61 0.40
CA TRP A 34 4.11 -5.39 1.61
C TRP A 34 3.35 -4.58 2.66
N LEU A 35 3.68 -3.29 2.84
CA LEU A 35 3.00 -2.39 3.76
C LEU A 35 1.54 -2.14 3.33
N VAL A 36 1.31 -1.87 2.03
CA VAL A 36 -0.05 -1.70 1.49
C VAL A 36 -0.84 -3.00 1.56
N ARG A 37 -0.22 -4.15 1.25
CA ARG A 37 -0.88 -5.46 1.34
C ARG A 37 -1.17 -5.88 2.79
N GLY A 38 -0.29 -5.54 3.73
CA GLY A 38 -0.47 -5.74 5.17
C GLY A 38 -1.50 -4.78 5.78
N SER A 39 -1.71 -3.62 5.17
CA SER A 39 -2.73 -2.65 5.58
C SER A 39 -4.16 -3.02 5.18
N GLY A 40 -4.38 -4.12 4.46
CA GLY A 40 -5.72 -4.64 4.16
C GLY A 40 -6.56 -5.02 5.40
N LYS A 41 -5.98 -4.97 6.60
CA LYS A 41 -6.68 -5.12 7.89
C LYS A 41 -6.80 -3.84 8.72
N LEU A 42 -6.32 -2.69 8.27
CA LEU A 42 -6.45 -1.44 9.00
C LEU A 42 -6.95 -0.31 8.08
N ARG A 43 -8.09 0.27 8.47
CA ARG A 43 -8.67 1.52 7.95
C ARG A 43 -9.34 1.42 6.58
N ARG A 44 -10.48 0.75 6.56
CA ARG A 44 -11.59 1.32 5.78
C ARG A 44 -12.86 1.38 6.60
N VAL A 45 -12.84 2.28 7.58
CA VAL A 45 -14.01 2.73 8.34
C VAL A 45 -14.53 1.61 9.24
N GLU A 46 -14.71 1.86 10.54
CA GLU A 46 -15.59 1.01 11.35
C GLU A 46 -16.93 1.08 10.61
N SER A 47 -17.23 0.09 9.77
CA SER A 47 -18.43 0.13 8.95
C SER A 47 -19.58 0.27 9.94
N ALA A 48 -20.62 1.04 9.59
CA ALA A 48 -21.79 1.15 10.46
C ALA A 48 -22.30 -0.25 10.90
N ARG A 49 -22.03 -1.29 10.09
CA ARG A 49 -22.22 -2.71 10.40
C ARG A 49 -21.38 -3.23 11.58
N GLU A 50 -20.10 -2.88 11.66
CA GLU A 50 -19.19 -3.34 12.72
C GLU A 50 -19.49 -2.66 14.06
N VAL A 51 -19.89 -1.38 14.04
CA VAL A 51 -20.42 -0.67 15.21
C VAL A 51 -21.74 -1.30 15.67
N LEU A 52 -22.61 -1.66 14.72
CA LEU A 52 -23.89 -2.31 15.00
C LEU A 52 -23.71 -3.71 15.61
N ASP A 53 -22.79 -4.51 15.06
CA ASP A 53 -22.44 -5.85 15.56
C ASP A 53 -21.87 -5.76 17.00
N ARG A 54 -20.99 -4.79 17.25
CA ARG A 54 -20.41 -4.56 18.59
C ARG A 54 -21.47 -4.23 19.63
N ARG A 55 -22.43 -3.34 19.30
CA ARG A 55 -23.52 -2.94 20.22
C ARG A 55 -24.56 -4.04 20.44
N PHE A 56 -24.78 -4.89 19.45
CA PHE A 56 -25.60 -6.09 19.63
C PHE A 56 -24.91 -7.11 20.53
N ALA A 57 -23.59 -7.33 20.35
CA ALA A 57 -22.81 -8.23 21.19
C ALA A 57 -22.68 -7.76 22.64
N SER A 58 -22.66 -6.44 22.89
CA SER A 58 -22.69 -5.87 24.24
C SER A 58 -24.06 -5.93 24.91
N GLY A 59 -25.13 -6.26 24.17
CA GLY A 59 -26.50 -6.30 24.66
C GLY A 59 -27.16 -4.92 24.76
N GLU A 60 -26.55 -3.87 24.21
CA GLU A 60 -27.13 -2.53 24.12
C GLU A 60 -28.28 -2.43 23.10
N LEU A 61 -28.33 -3.38 22.16
CA LEU A 61 -29.38 -3.49 21.14
C LEU A 61 -30.16 -4.78 21.29
N SER A 62 -31.48 -4.70 21.15
CA SER A 62 -32.29 -5.90 20.99
C SER A 62 -32.12 -6.52 19.60
N ARG A 63 -32.43 -7.81 19.48
CA ARG A 63 -32.39 -8.54 18.20
C ARG A 63 -33.26 -7.88 17.12
N LYS A 64 -34.37 -7.23 17.48
CA LYS A 64 -35.26 -6.57 16.53
C LYS A 64 -34.64 -5.31 15.95
N GLU A 65 -34.07 -4.46 16.80
CA GLU A 65 -33.41 -3.21 16.40
C GLU A 65 -32.17 -3.50 15.55
N TYR A 66 -31.39 -4.50 15.94
CA TYR A 66 -30.24 -4.97 15.17
C TYR A 66 -30.62 -5.38 13.74
N LEU A 67 -31.66 -6.21 13.59
CA LEU A 67 -32.09 -6.69 12.27
C LEU A 67 -32.65 -5.57 11.38
N GLN A 68 -33.32 -4.58 11.98
CA GLN A 68 -33.86 -3.43 11.26
C GLN A 68 -32.72 -2.55 10.72
N MET A 69 -31.78 -2.16 11.58
CA MET A 69 -30.64 -1.32 11.20
C MET A 69 -29.73 -2.03 10.19
N ARG A 70 -29.56 -3.36 10.33
CA ARG A 70 -28.77 -4.14 9.39
C ARG A 70 -29.36 -4.14 7.98
N ARG A 71 -30.69 -4.20 7.84
CA ARG A 71 -31.35 -4.08 6.53
C ARG A 71 -31.13 -2.71 5.90
N THR A 72 -31.26 -1.64 6.69
CA THR A 72 -31.04 -0.27 6.20
C THR A 72 -29.61 -0.02 5.71
N LEU A 73 -28.63 -0.77 6.22
CA LEU A 73 -27.23 -0.70 5.77
C LEU A 73 -26.94 -1.57 4.53
N GLU A 74 -27.85 -2.46 4.17
CA GLU A 74 -27.73 -3.36 3.01
C GLU A 74 -28.54 -2.87 1.79
N GLU A 75 -29.40 -1.86 1.96
CA GLU A 75 -30.12 -1.10 0.91
C GLU A 75 -29.29 0.08 0.38
#